data_AF-A0AAD1D3P7-F1
#
_entry.id   AF-A0AAD1D3P7-F1
#
_cell.length_a   1.000
_cell.length_b   1.000
_cell.length_c   1.000
_cell.angle_alpha   90.00
_cell.angle_beta   90.00
_cell.angle_gamma   90.00
#
_symmetry.space_group_name_H-M   'P 1'
#
loop_
_entity.id
_entity.type
_entity.pdbx_description
1 polymer ?
#
loop_
_entity_poly.entity_id
_entity_poly.type
_entity_poly.pdbx_seq_one_letter_code
_entity_poly.pdbx_strand_id
1 'polypeptide(L)'
;MELPVHYEDRMVATISADAQATRLAYADAWRSSPDRFPASLAMPIRPEPYEGELVLPWLMNLLPEGKPLRAMTRPSFFAKEIEERATEVRAYAAQEGVPDVAEMPEPEINSSPTAYE
;
A
#
# COMPACT_ATOMS: atom_id res chain seq x y z
N MET A 1 3.39 -21.01 9.89
CA MET A 1 3.49 -19.53 9.78
C MET A 1 2.28 -18.94 10.46
N GLU A 2 2.44 -17.81 11.15
CA GLU A 2 1.33 -17.05 11.71
C GLU A 2 1.37 -15.61 11.20
N LEU A 3 0.21 -15.09 10.85
CA LEU A 3 0.02 -13.75 10.32
C LEU A 3 -1.07 -13.04 11.14
N PRO A 4 -0.72 -12.03 11.94
CA PRO A 4 -1.71 -11.29 12.72
C PRO A 4 -2.50 -10.32 11.84
N VAL A 5 -3.81 -10.30 12.02
CA VAL A 5 -4.76 -9.39 11.36
C VAL A 5 -5.11 -8.29 12.35
N HIS A 6 -4.89 -7.05 11.95
CA HIS A 6 -5.14 -5.87 12.78
C HIS A 6 -6.23 -5.00 12.17
N TYR A 7 -6.98 -4.34 13.05
CA TYR A 7 -7.84 -3.20 12.72
C TYR A 7 -7.38 -2.04 13.58
N GLU A 8 -6.89 -0.98 12.94
CA GLU A 8 -6.13 0.09 13.62
C GLU A 8 -4.99 -0.55 14.43
N ASP A 9 -4.90 -0.25 15.72
CA ASP A 9 -3.89 -0.80 16.64
C ASP A 9 -4.36 -2.06 17.39
N ARG A 10 -5.56 -2.58 17.08
CA ARG A 10 -6.16 -3.73 17.77
C ARG A 10 -5.98 -5.03 16.98
N MET A 11 -5.49 -6.07 17.63
CA MET A 11 -5.42 -7.42 17.06
C MET A 11 -6.83 -8.03 16.98
N VAL A 12 -7.27 -8.34 15.76
CA VAL A 12 -8.62 -8.88 15.47
C VAL A 12 -8.59 -10.39 15.41
N ALA A 13 -7.62 -10.95 14.70
CA ALA A 13 -7.50 -12.37 14.45
C ALA A 13 -6.06 -12.77 14.12
N THR A 14 -5.78 -14.07 14.15
CA THR A 14 -4.52 -14.63 13.66
C THR A 14 -4.84 -15.64 12.56
N ILE A 15 -4.13 -15.52 11.45
CA ILE A 15 -4.15 -16.50 10.37
C ILE A 15 -2.96 -17.44 10.58
N SER A 16 -3.21 -18.73 10.74
CA SER A 16 -2.17 -19.76 10.80
C SER A 16 -2.16 -20.55 9.50
N ALA A 17 -0.98 -20.71 8.91
CA ALA A 17 -0.78 -21.48 7.69
C ALA A 17 0.38 -22.46 7.89
N ASP A 18 0.11 -23.74 7.73
CA ASP A 18 1.09 -24.82 7.74
C ASP A 18 0.94 -25.70 6.48
N ALA A 19 1.68 -26.81 6.42
CA ALA A 19 1.65 -27.73 5.26
C ALA A 19 0.31 -28.47 5.09
N GLN A 20 -0.55 -28.47 6.10
CA GLN A 20 -1.81 -29.22 6.14
C GLN A 20 -3.03 -28.31 5.96
N ALA A 21 -3.02 -27.12 6.55
CA ALA A 21 -4.19 -26.23 6.53
C ALA A 21 -3.84 -24.76 6.70
N THR A 22 -4.76 -23.92 6.21
CA THR A 22 -4.83 -22.50 6.53
C THR A 22 -6.05 -22.27 7.41
N ARG A 23 -5.88 -21.57 8.53
CA ARG A 23 -6.92 -21.28 9.50
C ARG A 23 -6.95 -19.83 9.91
N LEU A 24 -8.09 -19.35 10.39
CA LEU A 24 -8.26 -18.04 10.99
C LEU A 24 -8.96 -18.17 12.35
N ALA A 25 -8.35 -17.64 13.40
CA ALA A 25 -8.92 -17.59 14.74
C ALA A 25 -9.05 -16.14 15.21
N TYR A 26 -10.24 -15.76 15.71
CA TYR A 26 -10.45 -14.44 16.31
C TYR A 26 -9.76 -14.33 17.67
N ALA A 27 -9.11 -13.19 17.92
CA ALA A 27 -8.43 -12.92 19.18
C ALA A 27 -9.45 -12.76 20.33
N ASP A 28 -9.16 -13.33 21.50
CA ASP A 28 -10.07 -13.29 22.65
C ASP A 28 -10.47 -11.88 23.09
N ALA A 29 -9.50 -10.96 23.05
CA ALA A 29 -9.72 -9.54 23.32
C ALA A 29 -10.70 -8.91 22.33
N TRP A 30 -10.63 -9.28 21.04
CA TRP A 30 -11.56 -8.82 20.02
C TRP A 30 -12.95 -9.42 20.21
N ARG A 31 -13.04 -10.73 20.50
CA ARG A 31 -14.31 -11.43 20.78
C ARG A 31 -15.06 -10.82 21.96
N SER A 32 -14.34 -10.25 22.92
CA SER A 32 -14.90 -9.64 24.13
C SER A 32 -15.16 -8.13 23.99
N SER A 33 -14.70 -7.51 22.90
CA SER A 33 -14.85 -6.07 22.68
C SER A 33 -16.32 -5.71 22.39
N PRO A 34 -16.83 -4.56 22.89
CA PRO A 34 -18.16 -4.06 22.55
C PRO A 34 -18.29 -3.63 21.09
N ASP A 35 -17.20 -3.19 20.46
CA ASP A 35 -17.20 -2.65 19.08
C ASP A 35 -16.83 -3.71 18.03
N ARG A 36 -16.87 -4.98 18.43
CA ARG A 36 -16.40 -6.09 17.60
C ARG A 36 -17.25 -6.26 16.34
N PHE A 37 -16.58 -6.56 15.24
CA PHE A 37 -17.21 -6.94 13.99
C PHE A 37 -16.45 -8.10 13.34
N PRO A 38 -17.11 -8.95 12.54
CA PRO A 38 -16.46 -10.05 11.86
C PRO A 38 -15.61 -9.54 10.69
N ALA A 39 -14.49 -10.21 10.42
CA ALA A 39 -13.62 -9.92 9.26
C ALA A 39 -14.33 -10.19 7.92
N SER A 40 -15.38 -11.04 7.93
CA SER A 40 -16.27 -11.32 6.80
C SER A 40 -17.62 -11.78 7.33
N LEU A 41 -18.72 -11.44 6.63
CA LEU A 41 -20.06 -11.94 6.98
C LEU A 41 -20.17 -13.47 6.88
N ALA A 42 -19.35 -14.10 6.05
CA ALA A 42 -19.26 -15.56 5.95
C ALA A 42 -18.46 -16.21 7.11
N MET A 43 -17.77 -15.40 7.91
CA MET A 43 -16.97 -15.83 9.05
C MET A 43 -17.36 -15.04 10.31
N PRO A 44 -18.56 -15.26 10.86
CA PRO A 44 -19.01 -14.58 12.08
C PRO A 44 -18.04 -14.80 13.27
N ILE A 45 -18.09 -13.92 14.27
CA ILE A 45 -17.20 -14.05 15.43
C ILE A 45 -17.57 -15.29 16.25
N ARG A 46 -16.63 -16.22 16.40
CA ARG A 46 -16.76 -17.43 17.22
C ARG A 46 -15.40 -17.83 17.85
N PRO A 47 -15.39 -18.66 18.91
CA PRO A 47 -14.15 -19.18 19.50
C PRO A 47 -13.42 -20.17 18.57
N GLU A 48 -14.15 -20.98 17.80
CA GLU A 48 -13.53 -22.00 16.95
C GLU A 48 -12.88 -21.39 15.70
N PRO A 49 -11.69 -21.87 15.29
CA PRO A 49 -11.06 -21.40 14.07
C PRO A 49 -11.91 -21.71 12.83
N TYR A 50 -11.77 -20.87 11.82
CA TYR A 50 -12.25 -21.14 10.46
C TYR A 50 -11.18 -21.91 9.70
N GLU A 51 -11.59 -22.91 8.93
CA GLU A 51 -10.70 -23.74 8.10
C GLU A 51 -10.55 -23.15 6.68
N GLY A 52 -9.60 -23.70 5.93
CA GLY A 52 -9.14 -23.16 4.65
C GLY A 52 -10.24 -22.98 3.59
N GLU A 53 -11.30 -23.80 3.64
CA GLU A 53 -12.43 -23.71 2.70
C GLU A 53 -13.14 -22.35 2.73
N LEU A 54 -13.16 -21.68 3.89
CA LEU A 54 -13.73 -20.35 4.05
C LEU A 54 -12.66 -19.26 4.05
N VAL A 55 -11.49 -19.55 4.62
CA VAL A 55 -10.41 -18.56 4.78
C VAL A 55 -9.73 -18.24 3.45
N LEU A 56 -9.48 -19.24 2.60
CA LEU A 56 -8.75 -19.05 1.34
C LEU A 56 -9.51 -18.19 0.32
N PRO A 57 -10.81 -18.43 0.02
CA PRO A 57 -11.55 -17.56 -0.90
C PRO A 57 -11.64 -16.11 -0.40
N TRP A 58 -11.81 -15.92 0.91
CA TRP A 58 -11.78 -14.58 1.51
C TRP A 58 -10.42 -13.89 1.33
N LEU A 59 -9.31 -14.60 1.59
CA LEU A 59 -7.96 -14.07 1.37
C LEU A 59 -7.70 -13.71 -0.09
N MET A 60 -8.18 -14.53 -1.03
CA MET A 60 -8.03 -14.27 -2.46
C MET A 60 -8.78 -13.02 -2.90
N ASN A 61 -9.96 -12.73 -2.32
CA ASN A 61 -10.72 -11.52 -2.61
C ASN A 61 -10.10 -10.24 -2.04
N LEU A 62 -9.14 -10.36 -1.12
CA LEU A 62 -8.36 -9.23 -0.61
C LEU A 62 -7.13 -8.92 -1.47
N LEU A 63 -6.87 -9.73 -2.49
CA LEU A 63 -5.79 -9.49 -3.43
C LEU A 63 -6.21 -8.44 -4.46
N PRO A 64 -5.44 -7.35 -4.64
CA PRO A 64 -5.58 -6.56 -5.87
C PRO A 64 -5.22 -7.47 -7.05
N GLU A 65 -5.95 -7.33 -8.15
CA GLU A 65 -5.98 -8.22 -9.33
C GLU A 65 -4.63 -8.40 -10.09
N GLY A 66 -3.50 -8.01 -9.50
CA GLY A 66 -2.17 -8.23 -10.05
C GLY A 66 -1.01 -8.37 -9.06
N LYS A 67 -1.18 -8.29 -7.73
CA LYS A 67 -0.07 -8.44 -6.76
C LYS A 67 -0.51 -9.04 -5.42
N PRO A 68 -0.05 -10.24 -5.03
CA PRO A 68 -0.47 -10.89 -3.79
C PRO A 68 -0.02 -10.14 -2.52
N LEU A 69 -0.93 -10.00 -1.53
CA LEU A 69 -0.75 -9.76 -0.09
C LEU A 69 0.52 -9.02 0.40
N ARG A 70 0.88 -7.88 -0.20
CA ARG A 70 1.87 -6.97 0.43
C ARG A 70 1.25 -5.75 1.11
N ALA A 71 -0.05 -5.52 0.97
CA ALA A 71 -0.70 -4.32 1.49
C ALA A 71 -1.16 -4.42 2.97
N MET A 72 -1.21 -5.61 3.58
CA MET A 72 -1.85 -5.79 4.90
C MET A 72 -0.90 -5.93 6.10
N THR A 73 0.41 -5.75 5.93
CA THR A 73 1.37 -5.98 7.05
C THR A 73 2.59 -5.07 7.02
N ARG A 74 2.40 -3.74 6.92
CA ARG A 74 3.40 -2.74 7.32
C ARG A 74 2.86 -1.30 7.18
N PRO A 75 2.91 -0.47 8.24
CA PRO A 75 2.92 0.99 8.11
C PRO A 75 4.07 1.50 7.22
N SER A 76 5.14 0.71 7.09
CA SER A 76 6.37 1.09 6.38
C SER A 76 6.34 0.97 4.85
N PHE A 77 5.32 0.35 4.24
CA PHE A 77 5.27 0.24 2.77
C PHE A 77 4.95 1.60 2.11
N PHE A 78 4.20 2.47 2.79
CA PHE A 78 4.00 3.84 2.32
C PHE A 78 5.20 4.76 2.60
N ALA A 79 5.95 4.52 3.69
CA ALA A 79 7.08 5.39 4.07
C ALA A 79 8.23 5.36 3.04
N LYS A 80 8.55 4.18 2.49
CA LYS A 80 9.69 4.04 1.56
C LYS A 80 9.42 4.64 0.18
N GLU A 81 8.19 4.51 -0.33
CA GLU A 81 7.81 5.04 -1.65
C GLU A 81 7.65 6.59 -1.62
N ILE A 82 7.27 7.16 -0.46
CA ILE A 82 7.28 8.62 -0.24
C ILE A 82 8.71 9.16 -0.15
N GLU A 83 9.64 8.44 0.51
CA GLU A 83 11.03 8.88 0.66
C GLU A 83 11.80 8.87 -0.68
N GLU A 84 11.55 7.88 -1.53
CA GLU A 84 12.16 7.76 -2.87
C GLU A 84 11.67 8.88 -3.82
N ARG A 85 10.35 9.19 -3.82
CA ARG A 85 9.77 10.29 -4.60
C ARG A 85 10.07 11.68 -4.03
N ALA A 86 10.29 11.82 -2.72
CA ALA A 86 10.66 13.09 -2.10
C ALA A 86 12.09 13.53 -2.45
N THR A 87 12.97 12.58 -2.76
CA THR A 87 14.36 12.86 -3.18
C THR A 87 14.40 13.41 -4.61
N GLU A 88 13.54 12.90 -5.50
CA GLU A 88 13.41 13.37 -6.89
C GLU A 88 12.90 14.83 -6.97
N VAL A 89 11.92 15.20 -6.14
CA VAL A 89 11.37 16.57 -6.09
C VAL A 89 12.39 17.57 -5.55
N ARG A 90 13.25 17.18 -4.61
CA ARG A 90 14.33 18.05 -4.09
C ARG A 90 15.48 18.23 -5.07
N ALA A 91 15.78 17.22 -5.89
CA ALA A 91 16.78 17.34 -6.95
C ALA A 91 16.33 18.30 -8.06
N TYR A 92 15.04 18.27 -8.44
CA TYR A 92 14.48 19.23 -9.40
C TYR A 92 14.32 20.65 -8.84
N ALA A 93 13.91 20.80 -7.58
CA ALA A 93 13.76 22.11 -6.95
C ALA A 93 15.11 22.84 -6.70
N ALA A 94 16.23 22.14 -6.70
CA ALA A 94 17.57 22.73 -6.61
C ALA A 94 18.12 23.24 -7.96
N GLN A 95 17.43 22.95 -9.06
CA GLN A 95 17.88 23.32 -10.42
C GLN A 95 17.10 24.51 -11.00
N GLU A 96 15.96 24.87 -10.41
CA GLU A 96 15.31 26.17 -10.65
C GLU A 96 15.98 27.24 -9.78
N GLY A 97 17.24 27.51 -10.10
CA GLY A 97 17.89 28.74 -9.70
C GLY A 97 17.09 29.91 -10.28
N VAL A 98 16.71 30.82 -9.40
CA VAL A 98 16.17 32.15 -9.73
C VAL A 98 16.95 32.71 -10.92
N PRO A 99 16.30 33.11 -12.04
CA PRO A 99 17.02 33.77 -13.11
C PRO A 99 17.56 35.10 -12.57
N ASP A 100 18.87 35.18 -12.39
CA ASP A 100 19.58 36.44 -12.20
C ASP A 100 19.49 37.19 -13.52
N VAL A 101 18.73 38.29 -13.49
CA VAL A 101 18.60 39.26 -14.57
C VAL A 101 19.89 40.04 -14.71
N ALA A 102 20.93 39.41 -15.25
CA ALA A 102 22.11 40.10 -15.70
C ALA A 102 22.71 39.39 -16.91
N GLU A 103 22.90 40.18 -17.97
CA GLU A 103 23.69 39.87 -19.16
C GLU A 103 22.96 39.12 -20.30
N MET A 104 22.09 39.85 -20.99
CA MET A 104 22.03 39.74 -22.46
C MET A 104 23.29 40.39 -23.07
N PRO A 105 23.93 39.72 -24.02
CA PRO A 105 24.05 40.27 -25.38
C PRO A 105 23.54 39.24 -26.39
N GLU A 106 22.40 39.52 -27.03
CA GLU A 106 22.25 40.04 -28.40
C GLU A 106 22.32 38.97 -29.51
N PRO A 107 21.49 39.10 -30.56
CA PRO A 107 20.95 37.97 -31.28
C PRO A 107 21.74 37.64 -32.55
N GLU A 108 22.18 36.39 -32.71
CA GLU A 108 22.49 35.87 -34.05
C GLU A 108 21.21 35.32 -34.69
N ILE A 109 20.45 36.26 -35.25
CA ILE A 109 19.45 36.00 -36.29
C ILE A 109 20.18 35.50 -37.53
N ASN A 110 20.33 34.18 -37.67
CA ASN A 110 20.51 33.58 -38.99
C ASN A 110 19.14 33.18 -39.54
N SER A 111 18.53 34.13 -40.24
CA SER A 111 17.38 33.88 -41.10
C SER A 111 17.81 33.00 -42.28
N SER A 112 17.16 31.85 -42.44
CA SER A 112 16.94 31.30 -43.77
C SER A 112 15.53 30.72 -43.86
N PRO A 113 14.69 31.28 -44.75
CA PRO A 113 13.30 30.90 -44.89
C PRO A 113 13.19 29.71 -45.84
N THR A 114 12.48 28.68 -45.43
CA THR A 114 11.76 27.83 -46.38
C THR A 114 10.29 27.84 -46.01
N ALA A 115 9.62 28.79 -46.64
CA ALA A 115 8.19 28.76 -46.84
C ALA A 115 7.81 27.42 -47.50
N TYR A 116 6.76 26.79 -46.98
CA TYR A 116 5.94 25.90 -47.79
C TYR A 116 4.53 26.48 -47.78
N GLU A 117 4.08 26.74 -49.00
CA GLU A 117 2.71 27.07 -49.42
C GLU A 117 1.71 25.96 -49.08
#